data_AF-A0A8P0N5K5-F1
#
_entry.id   AF-A0A8P0N5K5-F1
#
_cell.length_a   1.000
_cell.length_b   1.000
_cell.length_c   1.000
_cell.angle_alpha   90.00
_cell.angle_beta   90.00
_cell.angle_gamma   90.00
#
_symmetry.space_group_name_H-M   'P 1'
#
loop_
_entity.id
_entity.type
_entity.pdbx_description
1 polymer ?
#
loop_
_entity_poly.entity_id
_entity_poly.type
_entity_poly.pdbx_seq_one_letter_code
_entity_poly.pdbx_strand_id
1 'polypeptide(L)'
;FCPHLLTFPGAISAAASITGNTPHPEHTSSSAEGWQGLGQIVQAEEYLSQAQWTVLKSTECCYATQSLLHRNLGLLSIAKENYEEARYHLANDIYFASCAFGTEDIRTSGGYFHLANIFYGLKKLDLADTLYTKIAEIWSKYLNNRYQVLSQNRIQQIDLLGKRFETDTGLDEAQEAEAIQILTSIWNIRESTSNTDPQKTIFVLKILVMLYYLMMNSSKAQEYAMRAFSLAKEQHLSVNEQSTIEDLLNMISAEEAHPIT
;
A
#
# COMPACT_ATOMS: atom_id res chain seq x y z
N PHE A 1 -3.95 -15.30 16.87
CA PHE A 1 -5.02 -15.30 15.85
C PHE A 1 -6.34 -15.59 16.56
N CYS A 2 -7.24 -14.61 16.69
CA CYS A 2 -8.65 -14.83 17.03
C CYS A 2 -9.48 -14.57 15.76
N PRO A 3 -9.68 -15.56 14.89
CA PRO A 3 -10.27 -15.34 13.56
C PRO A 3 -11.78 -15.11 13.60
N HIS A 4 -12.45 -15.37 14.73
CA HIS A 4 -13.91 -15.55 14.74
C HIS A 4 -14.74 -14.31 15.12
N LEU A 5 -14.11 -13.18 15.45
CA LEU A 5 -14.84 -11.99 15.90
C LEU A 5 -15.01 -10.89 14.84
N LEU A 6 -14.36 -11.01 13.68
CA LEU A 6 -14.52 -10.08 12.56
C LEU A 6 -14.73 -10.75 11.19
N THR A 7 -15.00 -12.06 11.14
CA THR A 7 -15.63 -12.68 9.96
C THR A 7 -17.10 -12.29 9.88
N PHE A 8 -17.39 -10.98 9.84
CA PHE A 8 -18.60 -10.47 9.25
C PHE A 8 -18.23 -10.10 7.81
N PRO A 9 -18.62 -10.91 6.81
CA PRO A 9 -18.36 -10.62 5.40
C PRO A 9 -18.77 -9.19 5.00
N GLY A 10 -19.78 -8.63 5.68
CA GLY A 10 -20.27 -7.26 5.48
C GLY A 10 -19.31 -6.15 5.91
N ALA A 11 -18.50 -6.31 6.96
CA ALA A 11 -17.62 -5.24 7.43
C ALA A 11 -16.38 -5.06 6.53
N ILE A 12 -15.83 -6.18 6.03
CA ILE A 12 -14.74 -6.18 5.03
C ILE A 12 -15.27 -5.69 3.67
N SER A 13 -16.47 -6.14 3.27
CA SER A 13 -17.11 -5.66 2.04
C SER A 13 -17.43 -4.17 2.08
N ALA A 14 -17.88 -3.63 3.22
CA ALA A 14 -18.16 -2.21 3.40
C ALA A 14 -16.88 -1.37 3.37
N ALA A 15 -15.80 -1.83 4.00
CA ALA A 15 -14.49 -1.16 3.96
C ALA A 15 -13.90 -1.14 2.53
N ALA A 16 -13.98 -2.26 1.81
CA ALA A 16 -13.53 -2.37 0.42
C ALA A 16 -14.32 -1.48 -0.55
N SER A 17 -15.62 -1.25 -0.28
CA SER A 17 -16.43 -0.33 -1.09
C SER A 17 -16.12 1.15 -0.87
N ILE A 18 -15.57 1.54 0.29
CA ILE A 18 -15.22 2.94 0.60
C ILE A 18 -13.85 3.32 0.02
N THR A 19 -12.93 2.35 -0.12
CA THR A 19 -11.57 2.57 -0.67
C THR A 19 -11.52 2.58 -2.20
N GLY A 20 -12.64 2.27 -2.87
CA GLY A 20 -12.77 2.26 -4.32
C GLY A 20 -13.02 3.66 -4.89
N ASN A 21 -11.96 4.30 -5.37
CA ASN A 21 -11.98 5.34 -6.40
C ASN A 21 -12.67 6.67 -6.04
N THR A 22 -11.91 7.65 -5.53
CA THR A 22 -12.27 9.07 -5.65
C THR A 22 -11.26 9.77 -6.56
N PRO A 23 -11.58 9.97 -7.86
CA PRO A 23 -10.90 10.98 -8.66
C PRO A 23 -11.23 12.37 -8.09
N HIS A 24 -10.26 13.28 -8.16
CA HIS A 24 -10.53 14.71 -7.93
C HIS A 24 -11.72 15.19 -8.78
N PRO A 25 -12.57 16.10 -8.26
CA PRO A 25 -13.83 16.42 -8.90
C PRO A 25 -13.58 17.32 -10.12
N GLU A 26 -13.68 16.74 -11.32
CA GLU A 26 -14.15 17.47 -12.49
C GLU A 26 -15.61 17.07 -12.76
N HIS A 27 -16.44 18.10 -12.90
CA HIS A 27 -17.89 18.05 -12.96
C HIS A 27 -18.42 17.07 -14.02
N THR A 28 -19.23 16.06 -13.61
CA THR A 28 -20.64 15.83 -14.02
C THR A 28 -21.11 14.36 -13.87
N SER A 29 -21.79 14.01 -12.76
CA SER A 29 -22.73 12.86 -12.61
C SER A 29 -23.47 12.88 -11.24
N SER A 30 -23.90 14.05 -10.75
CA SER A 30 -24.04 14.31 -9.31
C SER A 30 -25.35 13.90 -8.58
N SER A 31 -26.05 12.84 -8.99
CA SER A 31 -27.28 12.45 -8.25
C SER A 31 -27.29 10.98 -7.85
N ALA A 32 -27.30 10.05 -8.79
CA ALA A 32 -27.43 8.61 -8.48
C ALA A 32 -26.21 8.07 -7.71
N GLU A 33 -25.00 8.50 -8.09
CA GLU A 33 -23.75 8.13 -7.42
C GLU A 33 -23.68 8.71 -6.01
N GLY A 34 -24.21 9.93 -5.81
CA GLY A 34 -24.33 10.54 -4.48
C GLY A 34 -25.28 9.79 -3.55
N TRP A 35 -26.46 9.40 -4.04
CA TRP A 35 -27.43 8.62 -3.25
C TRP A 35 -26.90 7.21 -2.94
N GLN A 36 -26.20 6.59 -3.89
CA GLN A 36 -25.59 5.28 -3.71
C GLN A 36 -24.44 5.32 -2.69
N GLY A 37 -23.58 6.34 -2.75
CA GLY A 37 -22.52 6.56 -1.76
C GLY A 37 -23.07 6.83 -0.35
N LEU A 38 -24.14 7.62 -0.24
CA LEU A 38 -24.83 7.86 1.04
C LEU A 38 -25.40 6.58 1.64
N GLY A 39 -26.01 5.72 0.81
CA GLY A 39 -26.52 4.42 1.26
C GLY A 39 -25.42 3.49 1.81
N GLN A 40 -24.24 3.51 1.18
CA GLN A 40 -23.07 2.72 1.63
C GLN A 40 -22.50 3.23 2.95
N ILE A 41 -22.45 4.55 3.14
CA ILE A 41 -21.97 5.17 4.39
C ILE A 41 -22.87 4.75 5.57
N VAL A 42 -24.20 4.83 5.42
CA VAL A 42 -25.14 4.45 6.48
C VAL A 42 -25.00 2.98 6.88
N GLN A 43 -24.83 2.07 5.91
CA GLN A 43 -24.59 0.66 6.19
C GLN A 43 -23.26 0.43 6.92
N ALA A 44 -22.20 1.10 6.49
CA ALA A 44 -20.88 1.00 7.14
C ALA A 44 -20.94 1.47 8.61
N GLU A 45 -21.68 2.55 8.89
CA GLU A 45 -21.90 3.04 10.26
C GLU A 45 -22.57 2.00 11.16
N GLU A 46 -23.63 1.36 10.66
CA GLU A 46 -24.37 0.36 11.44
C GLU A 46 -23.48 -0.83 11.79
N TYR A 47 -22.75 -1.37 10.80
CA TYR A 47 -21.83 -2.49 11.03
C TYR A 47 -20.68 -2.11 11.97
N LEU A 48 -20.09 -0.91 11.81
CA LEU A 48 -18.99 -0.48 12.65
C LEU A 48 -19.43 -0.18 14.08
N SER A 49 -20.65 0.31 14.28
CA SER A 49 -21.23 0.49 15.62
C SER A 49 -21.37 -0.85 16.36
N GLN A 50 -21.79 -1.91 15.66
CA GLN A 50 -21.88 -3.26 16.22
C GLN A 50 -20.49 -3.85 16.53
N ALA A 51 -19.54 -3.66 15.62
CA ALA A 51 -18.15 -4.10 15.82
C ALA A 51 -17.51 -3.39 17.03
N GLN A 52 -17.69 -2.09 17.14
CA GLN A 52 -17.19 -1.28 18.26
C GLN A 52 -17.79 -1.73 19.59
N TRP A 53 -19.10 -1.96 19.64
CA TRP A 53 -19.77 -2.45 20.84
C TRP A 53 -19.22 -3.80 21.28
N THR A 54 -18.98 -4.71 20.33
CA THR A 54 -18.42 -6.04 20.60
C THR A 54 -17.00 -5.95 21.15
N VAL A 55 -16.14 -5.12 20.54
CA VAL A 55 -14.77 -4.90 21.01
C VAL A 55 -14.76 -4.29 22.41
N LEU A 56 -15.64 -3.33 22.70
CA LEU A 56 -15.77 -2.70 24.03
C LEU A 56 -16.23 -3.69 25.12
N LYS A 57 -17.03 -4.69 24.74
CA LYS A 57 -17.54 -5.71 25.68
C LYS A 57 -16.59 -6.89 25.88
N SER A 58 -15.59 -7.04 25.03
CA SER A 58 -14.55 -8.05 25.19
C SER A 58 -13.51 -7.58 26.21
N THR A 59 -13.22 -8.38 27.23
CA THR A 59 -12.21 -8.07 28.25
C THR A 59 -10.78 -8.20 27.71
N GLU A 60 -10.56 -8.93 26.62
CA GLU A 60 -9.25 -9.11 25.98
C GLU A 60 -9.39 -9.14 24.45
N CYS A 61 -9.48 -7.96 23.83
CA CYS A 61 -9.38 -7.84 22.37
C CYS A 61 -7.91 -7.62 21.99
N CYS A 62 -7.39 -8.40 21.03
CA CYS A 62 -5.99 -8.24 20.64
C CYS A 62 -5.77 -6.94 19.86
N TYR A 63 -4.54 -6.41 19.92
CA TYR A 63 -4.19 -5.15 19.26
C TYR A 63 -4.45 -5.16 17.75
N ALA A 64 -4.27 -6.29 17.07
CA ALA A 64 -4.57 -6.40 15.64
C ALA A 64 -6.06 -6.12 15.33
N THR A 65 -6.97 -6.65 16.16
CA THR A 65 -8.42 -6.42 16.00
C THR A 65 -8.79 -4.99 16.35
N GLN A 66 -8.17 -4.40 17.38
CA GLN A 66 -8.37 -2.99 17.73
C GLN A 66 -7.90 -2.05 16.63
N SER A 67 -6.73 -2.32 16.03
CA SER A 67 -6.23 -1.58 14.87
C SER A 67 -7.23 -1.63 13.71
N LEU A 68 -7.70 -2.81 13.32
CA LEU A 68 -8.65 -2.94 12.22
C LEU A 68 -9.99 -2.22 12.48
N LEU A 69 -10.48 -2.21 13.72
CA LEU A 69 -11.66 -1.43 14.08
C LEU A 69 -11.40 0.07 13.87
N HIS A 70 -10.30 0.58 14.43
CA HIS A 70 -9.93 1.98 14.32
C HIS A 70 -9.62 2.41 12.88
N ARG A 71 -9.01 1.55 12.08
CA ARG A 71 -8.83 1.72 10.63
C ARG A 71 -10.17 2.03 9.96
N ASN A 72 -11.16 1.17 10.17
CA ASN A 72 -12.44 1.28 9.49
C ASN A 72 -13.25 2.48 9.98
N LEU A 73 -13.20 2.80 11.28
CA LEU A 73 -13.80 4.01 11.83
C LEU A 73 -13.13 5.28 11.28
N GLY A 74 -11.81 5.26 11.09
CA GLY A 74 -11.06 6.34 10.45
C GLY A 74 -11.48 6.55 9.00
N LEU A 75 -11.58 5.47 8.22
CA LEU A 75 -12.03 5.48 6.82
C LEU A 75 -13.47 5.99 6.68
N LEU A 76 -14.37 5.55 7.55
CA LEU A 76 -15.73 6.05 7.60
C LEU A 76 -15.78 7.56 7.87
N SER A 77 -14.97 8.04 8.83
CA SER A 77 -14.87 9.48 9.11
C SER A 77 -14.28 10.28 7.95
N ILE A 78 -13.33 9.72 7.18
CA ILE A 78 -12.86 10.33 5.92
C ILE A 78 -14.01 10.44 4.92
N ALA A 79 -14.79 9.38 4.73
CA ALA A 79 -15.93 9.39 3.80
C ALA A 79 -17.00 10.42 4.17
N LYS A 80 -17.12 10.76 5.45
CA LYS A 80 -17.99 11.83 5.99
C LYS A 80 -17.34 13.21 5.98
N GLU A 81 -16.12 13.34 5.45
CA GLU A 81 -15.30 14.56 5.50
C GLU A 81 -15.01 15.06 6.93
N ASN A 82 -15.17 14.21 7.95
CA ASN A 82 -14.83 14.51 9.33
C ASN A 82 -13.36 14.18 9.62
N TYR A 83 -12.46 15.03 9.13
CA TYR A 83 -11.01 14.82 9.25
C TYR A 83 -10.50 14.86 10.70
N GLU A 84 -11.19 15.53 11.61
CA GLU A 84 -10.82 15.58 13.03
C GLU A 84 -10.97 14.20 13.67
N GLU A 85 -12.15 13.58 13.52
CA GLU A 85 -12.43 12.24 14.02
C GLU A 85 -11.63 11.16 13.27
N ALA A 86 -11.45 11.34 11.96
CA ALA A 86 -10.64 10.43 11.16
C ALA A 86 -9.20 10.34 11.68
N ARG A 87 -8.57 11.47 12.00
CA ARG A 87 -7.21 11.50 12.56
C ARG A 87 -7.15 10.82 13.94
N TYR A 88 -8.17 11.01 14.79
CA TYR A 88 -8.22 10.33 16.08
C TYR A 88 -8.23 8.80 15.91
N HIS A 89 -9.10 8.29 15.04
CA HIS A 89 -9.17 6.86 14.80
C HIS A 89 -7.91 6.32 14.10
N LEU A 90 -7.38 7.01 13.10
CA LEU A 90 -6.15 6.57 12.42
C LEU A 90 -4.91 6.59 13.32
N ALA A 91 -4.81 7.54 14.25
CA ALA A 91 -3.74 7.55 15.24
C ALA A 91 -3.80 6.31 16.17
N ASN A 92 -5.02 5.93 16.59
CA ASN A 92 -5.22 4.71 17.37
C ASN A 92 -4.96 3.43 16.56
N ASP A 93 -5.34 3.41 15.29
CA ASP A 93 -4.99 2.32 14.38
C ASP A 93 -3.47 2.13 14.28
N ILE A 94 -2.72 3.21 14.00
CA ILE A 94 -1.26 3.17 13.97
C ILE A 94 -0.70 2.68 15.31
N TYR A 95 -1.22 3.16 16.44
CA TYR A 95 -0.77 2.74 17.77
C TYR A 95 -0.97 1.24 17.98
N PHE A 96 -2.17 0.72 17.76
CA PHE A 96 -2.47 -0.69 17.98
C PHE A 96 -1.77 -1.60 16.96
N ALA A 97 -1.66 -1.18 15.69
CA ALA A 97 -0.90 -1.90 14.68
C ALA A 97 0.59 -1.98 15.07
N SER A 98 1.15 -0.88 15.58
CA SER A 98 2.51 -0.83 16.09
C SER A 98 2.71 -1.78 17.28
N CYS A 99 1.75 -1.87 18.19
CA CYS A 99 1.79 -2.83 19.30
C CYS A 99 1.68 -4.29 18.82
N ALA A 100 0.92 -4.55 17.75
CA ALA A 100 0.70 -5.91 17.24
C ALA A 100 1.85 -6.42 16.35
N PHE A 101 2.41 -5.53 15.53
CA PHE A 101 3.28 -5.92 14.41
C PHE A 101 4.61 -5.16 14.38
N GLY A 102 4.70 -4.01 15.04
CA GLY A 102 5.83 -3.09 15.00
C GLY A 102 5.57 -1.85 14.14
N THR A 103 6.32 -0.79 14.41
CA THR A 103 6.15 0.53 13.76
C THR A 103 6.61 0.55 12.30
N GLU A 104 7.41 -0.44 11.87
CA GLU A 104 7.94 -0.55 10.50
C GLU A 104 7.43 -1.79 9.77
N ASP A 105 6.24 -2.26 10.14
CA ASP A 105 5.57 -3.38 9.48
C ASP A 105 4.62 -2.89 8.39
N ILE A 106 4.48 -3.65 7.31
CA ILE A 106 3.58 -3.34 6.18
C ILE A 106 2.13 -3.17 6.65
N ARG A 107 1.67 -3.88 7.68
CA ARG A 107 0.32 -3.77 8.25
C ARG A 107 0.10 -2.46 9.00
N THR A 108 1.16 -1.91 9.57
CA THR A 108 1.14 -0.57 10.18
C THR A 108 1.18 0.53 9.10
N SER A 109 1.78 0.24 7.94
CA SER A 109 1.96 1.21 6.86
C SER A 109 0.66 1.75 6.26
N GLY A 110 -0.41 0.95 6.22
CA GLY A 110 -1.72 1.44 5.81
C GLY A 110 -2.15 2.65 6.65
N GLY A 111 -1.83 2.68 7.95
CA GLY A 111 -2.29 3.68 8.92
C GLY A 111 -1.67 5.02 8.61
N TYR A 112 -0.36 4.98 8.36
CA TYR A 112 0.38 6.10 7.83
C TYR A 112 -0.18 6.58 6.50
N PHE A 113 -0.59 5.66 5.60
CA PHE A 113 -1.09 6.03 4.28
C PHE A 113 -2.38 6.85 4.34
N HIS A 114 -3.40 6.41 5.08
CA HIS A 114 -4.63 7.20 5.20
C HIS A 114 -4.38 8.54 5.93
N LEU A 115 -3.53 8.54 6.95
CA LEU A 115 -3.19 9.78 7.65
C LEU A 115 -2.43 10.76 6.74
N ALA A 116 -1.55 10.26 5.87
CA ALA A 116 -0.85 11.05 4.86
C ALA A 116 -1.83 11.65 3.85
N ASN A 117 -2.81 10.88 3.38
CA ASN A 117 -3.84 11.36 2.46
C ASN A 117 -4.69 12.47 3.09
N ILE A 118 -5.02 12.38 4.39
CA ILE A 118 -5.68 13.48 5.11
C ILE A 118 -4.81 14.73 5.11
N PHE A 119 -3.52 14.61 5.45
CA PHE A 119 -2.63 15.78 5.44
C PHE A 119 -2.45 16.38 4.04
N TYR A 120 -2.41 15.54 3.01
CA TYR A 120 -2.37 15.98 1.63
C TYR A 120 -3.63 16.77 1.25
N GLY A 121 -4.82 16.25 1.57
CA GLY A 121 -6.10 16.93 1.37
C GLY A 121 -6.19 18.27 2.11
N LEU A 122 -5.64 18.34 3.32
CA LEU A 122 -5.53 19.57 4.14
C LEU A 122 -4.40 20.51 3.68
N LYS A 123 -3.74 20.24 2.55
CA LYS A 123 -2.61 21.02 2.00
C LYS A 123 -1.40 21.14 2.92
N LYS A 124 -1.25 20.21 3.88
CA LYS A 124 -0.06 20.07 4.74
C LYS A 124 0.96 19.15 4.07
N LEU A 125 1.50 19.61 2.94
CA LEU A 125 2.29 18.78 2.02
C LEU A 125 3.57 18.21 2.68
N ASP A 126 4.24 18.96 3.54
CA ASP A 126 5.46 18.48 4.22
C ASP A 126 5.18 17.28 5.15
N LEU A 127 4.05 17.31 5.87
CA LEU A 127 3.64 16.21 6.74
C LEU A 127 3.23 15.00 5.91
N ALA A 128 2.50 15.22 4.81
CA ALA A 128 2.11 14.15 3.90
C ALA A 128 3.35 13.47 3.28
N ASP A 129 4.31 14.25 2.76
CA ASP A 129 5.52 13.69 2.15
C ASP A 129 6.41 12.96 3.16
N THR A 130 6.48 13.43 4.40
CA THR A 130 7.17 12.73 5.48
C THR A 130 6.59 11.33 5.69
N LEU A 131 5.25 11.22 5.76
CA LEU A 131 4.58 9.93 5.92
C LEU A 131 4.71 9.06 4.67
N TYR A 132 4.56 9.62 3.46
CA TYR A 132 4.77 8.87 2.21
C TYR A 132 6.19 8.32 2.10
N THR A 133 7.20 9.09 2.53
CA THR A 133 8.59 8.62 2.58
C THR A 133 8.70 7.45 3.55
N LYS A 134 8.11 7.56 4.75
CA LYS A 134 8.14 6.47 5.72
C LYS A 134 7.48 5.19 5.20
N ILE A 135 6.36 5.32 4.51
CA ILE A 135 5.66 4.19 3.89
C ILE A 135 6.54 3.53 2.82
N ALA A 136 7.16 4.33 1.95
CA ALA A 136 8.08 3.82 0.94
C ALA A 136 9.27 3.08 1.57
N GLU A 137 9.85 3.58 2.66
CA GLU A 137 10.92 2.88 3.39
C GLU A 137 10.47 1.53 3.96
N ILE A 138 9.26 1.45 4.54
CA ILE A 138 8.70 0.21 5.07
C ILE A 138 8.55 -0.84 3.96
N TRP A 139 7.93 -0.46 2.84
CA TRP A 139 7.74 -1.37 1.71
C TRP A 139 9.06 -1.76 1.06
N SER A 140 9.99 -0.82 0.90
CA SER A 140 11.33 -1.09 0.38
C SER A 140 12.06 -2.12 1.25
N LYS A 141 12.04 -1.95 2.57
CA LYS A 141 12.67 -2.89 3.52
C LYS A 141 12.04 -4.29 3.41
N TYR A 142 10.71 -4.36 3.39
CA TYR A 142 9.98 -5.62 3.27
C TYR A 142 10.35 -6.37 1.97
N LEU A 143 10.19 -5.71 0.82
CA LEU A 143 10.42 -6.33 -0.49
C LEU A 143 11.90 -6.67 -0.72
N ASN A 144 12.84 -5.85 -0.22
CA ASN A 144 14.27 -6.17 -0.31
C ASN A 144 14.61 -7.43 0.49
N ASN A 145 14.06 -7.59 1.69
CA ASN A 145 14.27 -8.80 2.48
C ASN A 145 13.71 -10.04 1.74
N ARG A 146 12.52 -9.92 1.13
CA ARG A 146 11.93 -11.00 0.32
C ARG A 146 12.80 -11.35 -0.88
N TYR A 147 13.25 -10.34 -1.62
CA TYR A 147 14.14 -10.52 -2.76
C TYR A 147 15.47 -11.18 -2.37
N GLN A 148 16.10 -10.74 -1.27
CA GLN A 148 17.36 -11.32 -0.79
C GLN A 148 17.21 -12.79 -0.39
N VAL A 149 16.13 -13.14 0.33
CA VAL A 149 15.83 -14.53 0.69
C VAL A 149 15.65 -15.39 -0.57
N LEU A 150 14.90 -14.89 -1.57
CA LEU A 150 14.73 -15.58 -2.85
C LEU A 150 16.06 -15.75 -3.59
N SER A 151 16.89 -14.72 -3.64
CA SER A 151 18.20 -14.77 -4.29
C SER A 151 19.14 -15.78 -3.61
N GLN A 152 19.20 -15.79 -2.27
CA GLN A 152 19.98 -16.76 -1.50
C GLN A 152 19.49 -18.20 -1.70
N ASN A 153 18.18 -18.42 -1.68
CA ASN A 153 17.59 -19.74 -1.94
C ASN A 153 17.88 -20.22 -3.36
N ARG A 154 17.85 -19.31 -4.34
CA ARG A 154 18.21 -19.61 -5.73
C ARG A 154 19.66 -20.04 -5.87
N ILE A 155 20.59 -19.40 -5.16
CA ILE A 155 22.02 -19.78 -5.15
C ILE A 155 22.24 -21.15 -4.48
N GLN A 156 21.51 -21.44 -3.39
CA GLN A 156 21.65 -22.69 -2.64
C GLN A 156 21.01 -23.92 -3.31
N GLN A 157 20.03 -23.73 -4.22
CA GLN A 157 19.27 -24.81 -4.85
C GLN A 157 19.60 -25.05 -6.33
N ILE A 158 20.66 -24.44 -6.87
CA ILE A 158 21.11 -24.70 -8.24
C ILE A 158 21.52 -26.18 -8.49
N ASP A 159 21.66 -27.04 -7.47
CA ASP A 159 22.35 -28.32 -7.65
C ASP A 159 21.60 -29.65 -7.42
N LEU A 160 20.30 -29.73 -7.09
CA LEU A 160 19.74 -31.08 -6.74
C LEU A 160 18.41 -31.54 -7.33
N LEU A 161 17.49 -30.68 -7.77
CA LEU A 161 16.16 -31.17 -8.21
C LEU A 161 15.52 -30.47 -9.42
N GLY A 162 16.19 -29.50 -10.06
CA GLY A 162 15.68 -28.86 -11.27
C GLY A 162 14.34 -28.12 -11.13
N LYS A 163 13.77 -28.04 -9.92
CA LYS A 163 12.56 -27.25 -9.62
C LYS A 163 12.95 -25.79 -9.45
N ARG A 164 12.57 -24.95 -10.40
CA ARG A 164 12.62 -23.49 -10.28
C ARG A 164 11.57 -23.04 -9.25
N PHE A 165 11.99 -22.23 -8.28
CA PHE A 165 11.09 -21.63 -7.29
C PHE A 165 10.22 -20.55 -7.94
N GLU A 166 8.93 -20.59 -7.65
CA GLU A 166 8.02 -19.47 -7.91
C GLU A 166 8.44 -18.31 -7.00
N THR A 167 8.57 -17.10 -7.55
CA THR A 167 8.73 -15.89 -6.74
C THR A 167 7.45 -15.71 -5.93
N ASP A 168 7.63 -15.32 -4.67
CA ASP A 168 6.55 -15.18 -3.71
C ASP A 168 6.77 -13.89 -2.92
N THR A 169 5.81 -12.98 -3.03
CA THR A 169 5.75 -11.74 -2.24
C THR A 169 5.64 -12.02 -0.74
N GLY A 170 5.16 -13.21 -0.35
CA GLY A 170 4.81 -13.59 1.01
C GLY A 170 3.54 -12.89 1.52
N LEU A 171 2.77 -12.31 0.60
CA LEU A 171 1.55 -11.55 0.85
C LEU A 171 0.34 -12.36 0.38
N ASP A 172 -0.81 -12.14 1.01
CA ASP A 172 -2.08 -12.56 0.43
C ASP A 172 -2.57 -11.57 -0.64
N GLU A 173 -3.56 -11.97 -1.44
CA GLU A 173 -4.12 -11.17 -2.53
C GLU A 173 -4.61 -9.79 -2.06
N ALA A 174 -5.16 -9.69 -0.86
CA ALA A 174 -5.65 -8.42 -0.32
C ALA A 174 -4.48 -7.49 0.04
N GLN A 175 -3.41 -8.03 0.62
CA GLN A 175 -2.19 -7.29 0.93
C GLN A 175 -1.45 -6.86 -0.34
N GLU A 176 -1.45 -7.67 -1.40
CA GLU A 176 -0.89 -7.28 -2.70
C GLU A 176 -1.69 -6.14 -3.34
N ALA A 177 -3.02 -6.23 -3.33
CA ALA A 177 -3.88 -5.17 -3.83
C ALA A 177 -3.68 -3.85 -3.05
N GLU A 178 -3.59 -3.93 -1.72
CA GLU A 178 -3.30 -2.78 -0.86
C GLU A 178 -1.92 -2.19 -1.18
N ALA A 179 -0.89 -3.03 -1.33
CA ALA A 179 0.46 -2.58 -1.69
C ALA A 179 0.48 -1.82 -3.02
N ILE A 180 -0.17 -2.37 -4.05
CA ILE A 180 -0.29 -1.72 -5.37
C ILE A 180 -1.00 -0.38 -5.23
N GLN A 181 -2.12 -0.34 -4.51
CA GLN A 181 -2.89 0.88 -4.32
C GLN A 181 -2.06 1.96 -3.62
N ILE A 182 -1.42 1.63 -2.50
CA ILE A 182 -0.60 2.55 -1.70
C ILE A 182 0.55 3.10 -2.56
N LEU A 183 1.36 2.23 -3.15
CA LEU A 183 2.57 2.64 -3.86
C LEU A 183 2.26 3.43 -5.13
N THR A 184 1.23 3.02 -5.88
CA THR A 184 0.79 3.75 -7.08
C THR A 184 0.21 5.12 -6.72
N SER A 185 -0.55 5.22 -5.63
CA SER A 185 -1.08 6.50 -5.14
C SER A 185 0.03 7.46 -4.74
N ILE A 186 1.02 6.97 -3.99
CA ILE A 186 2.19 7.76 -3.60
C ILE A 186 2.95 8.25 -4.83
N TRP A 187 3.18 7.37 -5.81
CA TRP A 187 3.82 7.75 -7.07
C TRP A 187 3.04 8.84 -7.80
N ASN A 188 1.73 8.67 -8.02
CA ASN A 188 0.88 9.65 -8.71
C ASN A 188 0.88 11.02 -8.00
N ILE A 189 0.83 11.03 -6.66
CA ILE A 189 0.87 12.27 -5.87
C ILE A 189 2.22 12.96 -6.03
N ARG A 190 3.33 12.21 -5.96
CA ARG A 190 4.68 12.79 -6.14
C ARG A 190 4.94 13.28 -7.56
N GLU A 191 4.40 12.59 -8.55
CA GLU A 191 4.51 13.00 -9.95
C GLU A 191 3.70 14.28 -10.24
N SER A 192 2.49 14.38 -9.68
CA SER A 192 1.61 15.55 -9.86
C SER A 192 2.02 16.79 -9.06
N THR A 193 2.75 16.65 -7.96
CA THR A 193 3.11 17.78 -7.07
C THR A 193 4.32 18.60 -7.53
N SER A 194 4.86 18.34 -8.72
CA SER A 194 5.96 19.08 -9.38
C SER A 194 7.24 19.27 -8.54
N ASN A 195 8.25 18.46 -8.86
CA ASN A 195 9.69 18.76 -8.78
C ASN A 195 10.36 18.99 -7.41
N THR A 196 9.80 18.53 -6.29
CA THR A 196 10.46 18.69 -4.98
C THR A 196 11.57 17.68 -4.72
N ASP A 197 11.53 16.48 -5.32
CA ASP A 197 12.60 15.47 -5.18
C ASP A 197 12.43 14.29 -6.18
N PRO A 198 13.11 14.31 -7.34
CA PRO A 198 13.07 13.20 -8.29
C PRO A 198 13.54 11.86 -7.71
N GLN A 199 14.45 11.88 -6.73
CA GLN A 199 14.98 10.66 -6.13
C GLN A 199 13.90 9.93 -5.33
N LYS A 200 13.06 10.67 -4.59
CA LYS A 200 11.91 10.08 -3.88
C LYS A 200 10.89 9.45 -4.82
N THR A 201 10.67 10.02 -5.99
CA THR A 201 9.77 9.43 -7.01
C THR A 201 10.37 8.17 -7.61
N ILE A 202 11.64 8.21 -7.99
CA ILE A 202 12.38 7.05 -8.51
C ILE A 202 12.44 5.94 -7.47
N PHE A 203 12.60 6.28 -6.19
CA PHE A 203 12.61 5.31 -5.10
C PHE A 203 11.29 4.53 -5.03
N VAL A 204 10.14 5.22 -5.12
CA VAL A 204 8.82 4.55 -5.15
C VAL A 204 8.67 3.68 -6.40
N LEU A 205 9.11 4.16 -7.57
CA LEU A 205 9.10 3.35 -8.79
C LEU A 205 9.94 2.08 -8.64
N LYS A 206 11.14 2.14 -8.04
CA LYS A 206 11.96 0.95 -7.76
C LYS A 206 11.23 -0.06 -6.86
N ILE A 207 10.47 0.41 -5.87
CA ILE A 207 9.67 -0.46 -5.00
C ILE A 207 8.55 -1.13 -5.81
N LEU A 208 7.85 -0.39 -6.68
CA LEU A 208 6.83 -0.96 -7.59
C LEU A 208 7.41 -2.01 -8.53
N VAL A 209 8.60 -1.76 -9.10
CA VAL A 209 9.32 -2.73 -9.93
C VAL A 209 9.56 -4.03 -9.15
N MET A 210 10.07 -3.93 -7.92
CA MET A 210 10.32 -5.10 -7.07
C MET A 210 9.04 -5.85 -6.72
N LEU A 211 7.94 -5.13 -6.42
CA LEU A 211 6.65 -5.75 -6.12
C LEU A 211 6.16 -6.57 -7.31
N TYR A 212 6.08 -5.95 -8.50
CA TYR A 212 5.60 -6.63 -9.70
C TYR A 212 6.52 -7.76 -10.18
N TYR A 213 7.83 -7.61 -9.98
CA TYR A 213 8.78 -8.68 -10.21
C TYR A 213 8.50 -9.90 -9.31
N LEU A 214 8.26 -9.67 -8.01
CA LEU A 214 7.92 -10.74 -7.07
C LEU A 214 6.55 -11.36 -7.34
N MET A 215 5.63 -10.62 -7.96
CA MET A 215 4.33 -11.11 -8.42
C MET A 215 4.38 -11.82 -9.80
N MET A 216 5.56 -12.03 -10.38
CA MET A 216 5.75 -12.58 -11.75
C MET A 216 5.09 -11.76 -12.86
N ASN A 217 4.89 -10.46 -12.66
CA ASN A 217 4.34 -9.57 -13.68
C ASN A 217 5.46 -8.73 -14.30
N SER A 218 6.26 -9.37 -15.15
CA SER A 218 7.41 -8.74 -15.82
C SER A 218 7.02 -7.55 -16.68
N SER A 219 5.85 -7.60 -17.33
CA SER A 219 5.34 -6.49 -18.13
C SER A 219 5.14 -5.21 -17.30
N LYS A 220 4.48 -5.31 -16.14
CA LYS A 220 4.31 -4.17 -15.23
C LYS A 220 5.64 -3.75 -14.60
N ALA A 221 6.47 -4.70 -14.19
CA ALA A 221 7.79 -4.40 -13.66
C ALA A 221 8.64 -3.60 -14.67
N GLN A 222 8.61 -4.00 -15.94
CA GLN A 222 9.33 -3.30 -17.01
C GLN A 222 8.77 -1.90 -17.27
N GLU A 223 7.45 -1.72 -17.25
CA GLU A 223 6.79 -0.41 -17.39
C GLU A 223 7.30 0.60 -16.36
N TYR A 224 7.28 0.23 -15.07
CA TYR A 224 7.75 1.11 -14.00
C TYR A 224 9.27 1.33 -14.04
N ALA A 225 10.04 0.31 -14.42
CA ALA A 225 11.49 0.41 -14.56
C ALA A 225 11.88 1.38 -15.69
N MET A 226 11.19 1.33 -16.83
CA MET A 226 11.36 2.29 -17.93
C MET A 226 10.98 3.71 -17.49
N ARG A 227 9.89 3.89 -16.73
CA ARG A 227 9.53 5.21 -16.19
C ARG A 227 10.60 5.76 -15.25
N ALA A 228 11.13 4.92 -14.35
CA ALA A 228 12.20 5.28 -13.43
C ALA A 228 13.47 5.71 -14.18
N PHE A 229 13.83 4.98 -15.24
CA PHE A 229 15.01 5.26 -16.06
C PHE A 229 14.87 6.58 -16.84
N SER A 230 13.71 6.80 -17.47
CA SER A 230 13.42 8.05 -18.18
C SER A 230 13.49 9.25 -17.23
N LEU A 231 12.89 9.13 -16.05
CA LEU A 231 12.92 10.19 -15.03
C LEU A 231 14.35 10.45 -14.53
N ALA A 232 15.17 9.40 -14.36
CA ALA A 232 16.57 9.54 -13.98
C ALA A 232 17.40 10.31 -15.02
N LYS A 233 17.11 10.08 -16.31
CA LYS A 233 17.75 10.80 -17.43
C LYS A 233 17.29 12.24 -17.54
N GLU A 234 15.98 12.49 -17.47
CA GLU A 234 15.38 13.83 -17.54
C GLU A 234 15.92 14.75 -16.45
N GLN A 235 16.22 14.20 -15.27
CA GLN A 235 16.66 14.93 -14.09
C GLN A 235 18.18 14.92 -13.89
N HIS A 236 18.94 14.40 -14.88
CA HIS A 236 20.40 14.33 -14.86
C HIS A 236 20.98 13.72 -13.57
N LEU A 237 20.32 12.69 -13.03
CA LEU A 237 20.78 11.97 -11.85
C LEU A 237 22.09 11.22 -12.13
N SER A 238 22.80 10.83 -11.08
CA SER A 238 24.16 10.29 -11.19
C SER A 238 24.21 9.02 -12.04
N VAL A 239 25.35 8.79 -12.71
CA VAL A 239 25.59 7.57 -13.52
C VAL A 239 25.36 6.31 -12.70
N ASN A 240 25.67 6.33 -11.41
CA ASN A 240 25.45 5.21 -10.50
C ASN A 240 23.95 4.90 -10.28
N GLU A 241 23.12 5.93 -10.12
CA GLU A 241 21.67 5.77 -9.97
C GLU A 241 21.02 5.24 -11.25
N GLN A 242 21.49 5.71 -12.41
CA GLN A 242 21.05 5.22 -13.72
C GLN A 242 21.46 3.77 -13.95
N SER A 243 22.71 3.40 -13.63
CA SER A 243 23.22 2.02 -13.72
C SER A 243 22.41 1.06 -12.86
N THR A 244 22.04 1.47 -11.65
CA THR A 244 21.23 0.61 -10.75
C THR A 244 19.85 0.29 -11.34
N ILE A 245 19.24 1.23 -12.07
CA ILE A 245 17.94 1.03 -12.73
C ILE A 245 18.11 0.18 -13.99
N GLU A 246 19.22 0.36 -14.72
CA GLU A 246 19.57 -0.44 -15.89
C GLU A 246 19.84 -1.90 -15.52
N ASP A 247 20.52 -2.16 -14.39
CA ASP A 247 20.72 -3.50 -13.85
C ASP A 247 19.37 -4.17 -13.50
N LEU A 248 18.43 -3.42 -12.90
CA LEU A 248 17.08 -3.91 -12.64
C LEU A 248 16.33 -4.27 -13.93
N LEU A 249 16.43 -3.44 -14.97
CA LEU A 249 15.84 -3.72 -16.30
C LEU A 249 16.42 -5.00 -16.91
N ASN A 250 17.74 -5.15 -16.87
CA ASN A 250 18.42 -6.31 -17.42
C ASN A 250 18.03 -7.61 -16.67
N MET A 251 17.84 -7.55 -15.35
CA MET A 251 17.35 -8.70 -14.58
C MET A 251 15.94 -9.13 -15.00
N ILE A 252 15.02 -8.18 -15.20
CA ILE A 252 13.65 -8.49 -15.63
C ILE A 252 13.64 -9.11 -17.03
N SER A 253 14.40 -8.55 -17.97
CA SER A 253 14.46 -9.05 -19.35
C SER A 253 15.20 -10.40 -19.49
N ALA A 254 16.21 -10.68 -18.65
CA ALA A 254 16.93 -11.95 -18.68
C ALA A 254 16.06 -13.14 -18.24
N GLU A 255 15.08 -12.90 -17.36
CA GLU A 255 14.11 -13.91 -16.92
C GLU A 255 13.01 -14.16 -17.95
N GLU A 256 12.59 -13.14 -18.71
CA GLU A 256 11.66 -13.30 -19.85
C GLU A 256 12.27 -14.10 -21.01
N ALA A 257 13.58 -13.93 -21.28
CA ALA A 257 14.29 -14.64 -22.36
C ALA A 257 14.45 -16.15 -22.13
N HIS A 258 14.18 -16.62 -20.91
CA HIS A 258 14.11 -18.05 -20.57
C HIS A 258 12.69 -18.40 -20.12
N PRO A 259 11.69 -18.32 -21.04
CA PRO A 259 10.30 -18.52 -20.70
C PRO A 259 10.12 -19.92 -20.14
N ILE A 260 9.45 -19.97 -18.99
CA ILE A 260 9.16 -21.17 -18.21
C ILE A 260 8.18 -22.01 -19.05
N THR A 261 8.67 -23.05 -19.73
CA THR A 261 7.84 -24.11 -20.35
C THR A 261 7.57 -25.24 -19.37
#